data_AF-A0A6N7QC21-F1
#
_entry.id   AF-A0A6N7QC21-F1
#
_cell.length_a   1.000
_cell.length_b   1.000
_cell.length_c   1.000
_cell.angle_alpha   90.00
_cell.angle_beta   90.00
_cell.angle_gamma   90.00
#
_symmetry.space_group_name_H-M   'P 1'
#
loop_
_entity.id
_entity.type
_entity.pdbx_description
1 polymer ?
#
loop_
_entity_poly.entity_id
_entity_poly.type
_entity_poly.pdbx_seq_one_letter_code
_entity_poly.pdbx_strand_id
1 'polypeptide(L)'
;MLKQLLATKHPHASHEDAGGLGLQRALGPWGLTALGIGAVIGGGIFVITGQAAANHAGPAIMLSFVLAAVCCAFCALAYAEFAAMVPVSGSAYTYTYATFGELAAWFIGWMLVLEYGVSASAVAVSWTGYFLSLLDHFDIHLPAALVNAPLDGKLQPTGAIANLPAAGIVLLLTWLCYVGIRKSSAMNMAMVVLKSGLIVLVIAAGWKYVDPANWHPFIPANEGPGKYGMDGVLRGAAMVFFAYIGFEAVSVAAQESHRPQRDLPIGMILSLVICTVLYIAMAAVMTGLVPFAQLGTDEPVVTAVAAHPQLGWLRVVVEVGALIGLSSVVLVMIIGQPRIFMIIARDGLLPPVFTKIHPTYRTPHVNTVITGIGIALLAALFPLDVLGELTSMGTLIAFAAVCAGVLILRRTQPDLPRPFRIPFAWPICIAGVLSCLALLSAMTAHNWMLMAGWTVIGLAIYFGYGYRHSRLRGSQG
;
A
#
# COMPACT_ATOMS: atom_id res chain seq x y z
N MET A 1 -13.57 -27.39 18.02
CA MET A 1 -13.37 -26.71 16.72
C MET A 1 -13.60 -25.21 16.81
N LEU A 2 -14.82 -24.72 17.14
CA LEU A 2 -15.10 -23.27 17.21
C LEU A 2 -14.27 -22.48 18.25
N LYS A 3 -14.07 -23.00 19.48
CA LYS A 3 -13.25 -22.35 20.51
C LYS A 3 -11.79 -22.11 20.08
N GLN A 4 -11.29 -22.87 19.10
CA GLN A 4 -9.90 -22.79 18.61
C GLN A 4 -9.76 -21.78 17.48
N LEU A 5 -10.75 -21.67 16.60
CA LEU A 5 -10.76 -20.65 15.54
C LEU A 5 -10.84 -19.22 16.11
N LEU A 6 -11.40 -19.10 17.31
CA LEU A 6 -11.54 -17.85 18.07
C LEU A 6 -10.44 -17.65 19.14
N ALA A 7 -9.40 -18.49 19.16
CA ALA A 7 -8.35 -18.38 20.17
C ALA A 7 -7.54 -17.11 19.93
N THR A 8 -7.50 -16.22 20.94
CA THR A 8 -6.79 -14.95 20.88
C THR A 8 -5.43 -15.04 21.58
N LYS A 9 -4.47 -14.26 21.09
CA LYS A 9 -3.17 -14.09 21.76
C LYS A 9 -3.28 -12.90 22.69
N HIS A 10 -2.87 -13.05 23.95
CA HIS A 10 -2.84 -11.88 24.85
C HIS A 10 -1.90 -10.83 24.24
N PRO A 11 -2.26 -9.53 24.23
CA PRO A 11 -1.42 -8.47 23.66
C PRO A 11 0.03 -8.42 24.17
N HIS A 12 0.28 -9.06 25.33
CA HIS A 12 1.58 -9.16 26.00
C HIS A 12 2.10 -10.59 26.17
N ALA A 13 1.33 -11.65 25.83
CA ALA A 13 1.79 -13.02 26.04
C ALA A 13 2.75 -13.47 24.93
N SER A 14 3.98 -13.79 25.31
CA SER A 14 5.06 -14.39 24.51
C SER A 14 5.59 -13.53 23.35
N HIS A 15 6.27 -12.45 23.73
CA HIS A 15 7.55 -12.09 23.10
C HIS A 15 8.62 -12.08 24.21
N GLU A 16 8.75 -13.20 24.92
CA GLU A 16 9.96 -13.45 25.70
C GLU A 16 11.13 -13.46 24.71
N ASP A 17 12.01 -12.49 24.90
CA ASP A 17 13.40 -12.40 24.48
C ASP A 17 13.83 -13.39 23.40
N ALA A 18 13.85 -12.90 22.16
CA ALA A 18 14.93 -13.29 21.29
C ALA A 18 16.23 -12.80 21.95
N GLY A 19 16.89 -13.68 22.70
CA GLY A 19 18.27 -13.51 23.09
C GLY A 19 19.10 -13.23 21.83
N GLY A 20 19.40 -11.96 21.58
CA GLY A 20 20.21 -11.53 20.44
C GLY A 20 19.77 -10.20 19.81
N LEU A 21 20.37 -9.11 20.28
CA LEU A 21 20.46 -7.78 19.65
C LEU A 21 19.12 -7.06 19.42
N GLY A 22 18.64 -6.34 20.44
CA GLY A 22 17.58 -5.35 20.27
C GLY A 22 17.95 -4.27 19.25
N LEU A 23 17.00 -3.89 18.39
CA LEU A 23 17.18 -2.80 17.42
C LEU A 23 17.45 -1.48 18.16
N GLN A 24 18.34 -0.64 17.61
CA GLN A 24 18.61 0.68 18.19
C GLN A 24 17.36 1.55 18.06
N ARG A 25 16.89 2.10 19.18
CA ARG A 25 15.82 3.10 19.21
C ARG A 25 16.38 4.43 18.72
N ALA A 26 16.20 4.72 17.43
CA ALA A 26 16.78 5.88 16.76
C ALA A 26 15.74 6.78 16.09
N LEU A 27 14.48 6.33 16.01
CA LEU A 27 13.42 7.06 15.30
C LEU A 27 12.57 7.88 16.27
N GLY A 28 12.52 9.18 16.03
CA GLY A 28 11.54 10.09 16.64
C GLY A 28 10.31 10.30 15.75
N PRO A 29 9.37 11.19 16.15
CA PRO A 29 8.13 11.41 15.41
C PRO A 29 8.35 11.89 13.97
N TRP A 30 9.37 12.71 13.71
CA TRP A 30 9.72 13.17 12.36
C TRP A 30 10.31 12.06 11.49
N GLY A 31 11.13 11.18 12.08
CA GLY A 31 11.67 10.01 11.40
C GLY A 31 10.57 9.02 11.00
N LEU A 32 9.61 8.81 11.90
CA LEU A 32 8.44 7.98 11.65
C LEU A 32 7.48 8.61 10.61
N THR A 33 7.30 9.94 10.66
CA THR A 33 6.52 10.66 9.65
C THR A 33 7.14 10.51 8.27
N ALA A 34 8.46 10.68 8.15
CA ALA A 34 9.18 10.47 6.90
C ALA A 34 9.05 9.02 6.42
N LEU A 35 9.12 8.03 7.32
CA LEU A 35 8.87 6.63 6.98
C LEU A 35 7.46 6.44 6.41
N GLY A 36 6.44 7.01 7.04
CA GLY A 36 5.05 6.97 6.55
C GLY A 36 4.90 7.60 5.17
N ILE A 37 5.40 8.83 4.97
CA ILE A 37 5.40 9.49 3.65
C ILE A 37 6.17 8.63 2.61
N GLY A 38 7.25 8.01 3.05
CA GLY A 38 8.05 7.09 2.25
C GLY A 38 7.32 5.81 1.83
N ALA A 39 6.39 5.32 2.62
CA ALA A 39 5.59 4.16 2.26
C ALA A 39 4.39 4.55 1.38
N VAL A 40 3.76 5.70 1.68
CA VAL A 40 2.53 6.18 1.04
C VAL A 40 2.78 6.71 -0.38
N ILE A 41 3.81 7.56 -0.57
CA ILE A 41 4.08 8.17 -1.88
C ILE A 41 4.69 7.15 -2.86
N GLY A 42 3.89 6.67 -3.82
CA GLY A 42 4.29 5.72 -4.86
C GLY A 42 3.44 5.79 -6.14
N GLY A 43 3.17 4.64 -6.76
CA GLY A 43 2.45 4.55 -8.05
C GLY A 43 1.04 5.17 -8.03
N GLY A 44 0.42 5.27 -6.84
CA GLY A 44 -0.88 5.90 -6.66
C GLY A 44 -0.93 7.35 -7.13
N ILE A 45 -0.01 8.19 -6.67
CA ILE A 45 0.01 9.61 -7.06
C ILE A 45 0.49 9.80 -8.51
N PHE A 46 1.49 9.01 -8.93
CA PHE A 46 2.18 9.20 -10.22
C PHE A 46 1.42 8.64 -11.43
N VAL A 47 0.58 7.60 -11.26
CA VAL A 47 -0.11 6.95 -12.38
C VAL A 47 -1.61 6.84 -12.13
N ILE A 48 -2.01 6.26 -11.01
CA ILE A 48 -3.43 5.96 -10.73
C ILE A 48 -4.26 7.26 -10.68
N THR A 49 -3.71 8.37 -10.20
CA THR A 49 -4.39 9.69 -10.23
C THR A 49 -4.88 10.06 -11.63
N GLY A 50 -4.02 9.91 -12.65
CA GLY A 50 -4.36 10.28 -14.02
C GLY A 50 -5.37 9.33 -14.64
N GLN A 51 -5.18 8.02 -14.44
CA GLN A 51 -6.13 7.00 -14.90
C GLN A 51 -7.50 7.16 -14.25
N ALA A 52 -7.56 7.44 -12.95
CA ALA A 52 -8.80 7.66 -12.22
C ALA A 52 -9.48 8.98 -12.60
N ALA A 53 -8.71 10.05 -12.86
CA ALA A 53 -9.26 11.29 -13.40
C ALA A 53 -9.82 11.08 -14.81
N ALA A 54 -9.06 10.44 -15.69
CA ALA A 54 -9.44 10.21 -17.08
C ALA A 54 -10.62 9.27 -17.23
N ASN A 55 -10.70 8.20 -16.43
CA ASN A 55 -11.69 7.13 -16.65
C ASN A 55 -12.90 7.17 -15.70
N HIS A 56 -12.81 7.87 -14.56
CA HIS A 56 -13.82 7.78 -13.51
C HIS A 56 -14.31 9.12 -12.96
N ALA A 57 -13.43 10.02 -12.53
CA ALA A 57 -13.86 11.17 -11.72
C ALA A 57 -13.74 12.53 -12.41
N GLY A 58 -12.95 12.65 -13.48
CA GLY A 58 -12.62 13.94 -14.09
C GLY A 58 -11.90 14.86 -13.09
N PRO A 59 -12.16 16.18 -13.14
CA PRO A 59 -11.62 17.13 -12.15
C PRO A 59 -12.05 16.81 -10.72
N ALA A 60 -13.22 16.19 -10.54
CA ALA A 60 -13.71 15.73 -9.23
C ALA A 60 -12.88 14.58 -8.62
N ILE A 61 -11.78 14.16 -9.25
CA ILE A 61 -10.77 13.31 -8.59
C ILE A 61 -10.24 13.94 -7.28
N MET A 62 -10.26 15.28 -7.17
CA MET A 62 -9.95 15.96 -5.91
C MET A 62 -10.91 15.55 -4.78
N LEU A 63 -12.21 15.41 -5.06
CA LEU A 63 -13.19 14.91 -4.10
C LEU A 63 -12.97 13.43 -3.79
N SER A 64 -12.54 12.66 -4.80
CA SER A 64 -12.19 11.24 -4.62
C SER A 64 -11.06 11.08 -3.60
N PHE A 65 -10.03 11.92 -3.68
CA PHE A 65 -8.95 11.94 -2.69
C PHE A 65 -9.42 12.36 -1.30
N VAL A 66 -10.35 13.31 -1.19
CA VAL A 66 -10.94 13.72 0.10
C VAL A 66 -11.72 12.56 0.74
N LEU A 67 -12.55 11.87 -0.04
CA LEU A 67 -13.31 10.71 0.44
C LEU A 67 -12.39 9.58 0.92
N ALA A 68 -11.37 9.25 0.12
CA ALA A 68 -10.36 8.27 0.50
C ALA A 68 -9.57 8.70 1.75
N ALA A 69 -9.20 9.98 1.87
CA ALA A 69 -8.50 10.51 3.04
C ALA A 69 -9.35 10.43 4.31
N VAL A 70 -10.65 10.73 4.24
CA VAL A 70 -11.57 10.63 5.37
C VAL A 70 -11.69 9.17 5.84
N CYS A 71 -11.82 8.23 4.90
CA CYS A 71 -11.79 6.79 5.21
C CYS A 71 -10.48 6.41 5.91
N CYS A 72 -9.34 6.83 5.36
CA CYS A 72 -8.02 6.56 5.92
C CYS A 72 -7.83 7.21 7.30
N ALA A 73 -8.39 8.40 7.54
CA ALA A 73 -8.26 9.10 8.82
C ALA A 73 -8.96 8.35 9.95
N PHE A 74 -10.17 7.82 9.71
CA PHE A 74 -10.84 6.97 10.69
C PHE A 74 -10.03 5.71 11.00
N CYS A 75 -9.46 5.09 9.97
CA CYS A 75 -8.63 3.89 10.12
C CYS A 75 -7.30 4.21 10.83
N ALA A 76 -6.63 5.30 10.48
CA ALA A 76 -5.37 5.73 11.08
C ALA A 76 -5.51 5.99 12.58
N LEU A 77 -6.64 6.55 13.02
CA LEU A 77 -6.94 6.70 14.45
C LEU A 77 -7.06 5.35 15.16
N ALA A 78 -7.72 4.36 14.54
CA ALA A 78 -7.81 3.00 15.06
C ALA A 78 -6.45 2.30 15.13
N TYR A 79 -5.64 2.43 14.08
CA TYR A 79 -4.25 1.94 14.05
C TYR A 79 -3.38 2.61 15.10
N ALA A 80 -3.52 3.92 15.32
CA ALA A 80 -2.76 4.66 16.31
C ALA A 80 -3.07 4.19 17.74
N GLU A 81 -4.33 3.91 18.07
CA GLU A 81 -4.72 3.33 19.36
C GLU A 81 -4.09 1.94 19.55
N PHE A 82 -4.18 1.06 18.54
CA PHE A 82 -3.55 -0.27 18.61
C PHE A 82 -2.04 -0.23 18.72
N ALA A 83 -1.37 0.56 17.88
CA ALA A 83 0.08 0.67 17.86
C ALA A 83 0.64 1.25 19.17
N ALA A 84 -0.10 2.16 19.80
CA ALA A 84 0.27 2.69 21.11
C ALA A 84 0.07 1.69 22.25
N MET A 85 -0.96 0.82 22.17
CA MET A 85 -1.22 -0.25 23.15
C MET A 85 -0.26 -1.43 23.00
N VAL A 86 0.00 -1.86 21.77
CA VAL A 86 0.75 -3.07 21.43
C VAL A 86 1.91 -2.69 20.49
N PRO A 87 3.00 -2.10 21.03
CA PRO A 87 4.12 -1.61 20.23
C PRO A 87 5.04 -2.76 19.76
N VAL A 88 4.47 -3.70 19.00
CA VAL A 88 5.16 -4.85 18.43
C VAL A 88 5.12 -4.78 16.90
N SER A 89 6.17 -5.27 16.26
CA SER A 89 6.26 -5.33 14.80
C SER A 89 5.37 -6.45 14.25
N GLY A 90 4.09 -6.15 14.02
CA GLY A 90 3.11 -7.12 13.53
C GLY A 90 1.85 -6.56 12.85
N SER A 91 1.64 -5.24 12.92
CA SER A 91 0.54 -4.52 12.24
C SER A 91 -0.83 -5.19 12.43
N ALA A 92 -1.72 -5.10 11.42
CA ALA A 92 -3.09 -5.60 11.44
C ALA A 92 -3.19 -7.09 11.82
N TYR A 93 -2.27 -7.93 11.34
CA TYR A 93 -2.25 -9.36 11.66
C TYR A 93 -2.24 -9.60 13.17
N THR A 94 -1.31 -8.96 13.89
CA THR A 94 -1.20 -9.12 15.35
C THR A 94 -2.38 -8.50 16.08
N TYR A 95 -2.90 -7.36 15.62
CA TYR A 95 -4.07 -6.73 16.24
C TYR A 95 -5.33 -7.60 16.10
N THR A 96 -5.54 -8.20 14.93
CA THR A 96 -6.65 -9.13 14.68
C THR A 96 -6.49 -10.42 15.47
N TYR A 97 -5.26 -10.93 15.63
CA TYR A 97 -4.99 -12.11 16.48
C TYR A 97 -5.35 -11.84 17.95
N ALA A 98 -5.07 -10.64 18.44
CA ALA A 98 -5.40 -10.27 19.82
C ALA A 98 -6.91 -10.07 20.07
N THR A 99 -7.71 -9.86 19.02
CA THR A 99 -9.13 -9.47 19.15
C THR A 99 -10.11 -10.49 18.62
N PHE A 100 -9.97 -10.91 17.37
CA PHE A 100 -10.90 -11.84 16.70
C PHE A 100 -10.45 -13.30 16.79
N GLY A 101 -9.15 -13.53 16.97
CA GLY A 101 -8.55 -14.85 17.09
C GLY A 101 -7.89 -15.35 15.81
N GLU A 102 -7.40 -16.59 15.86
CA GLU A 102 -6.49 -17.17 14.86
C GLU A 102 -7.03 -17.17 13.43
N LEU A 103 -8.28 -17.57 13.18
CA LEU A 103 -8.79 -17.67 11.80
C LEU A 103 -8.89 -16.30 11.13
N ALA A 104 -9.41 -15.32 11.87
CA ALA A 104 -9.49 -13.94 11.39
C ALA A 104 -8.09 -13.35 11.21
N ALA A 105 -7.17 -13.63 12.12
CA ALA A 105 -5.77 -13.20 12.00
C ALA A 105 -5.12 -13.80 10.76
N TRP A 106 -5.29 -15.10 10.49
CA TRP A 106 -4.81 -15.73 9.26
C TRP A 106 -5.37 -15.03 8.03
N PHE A 107 -6.69 -14.81 7.98
CA PHE A 107 -7.34 -14.16 6.85
C PHE A 107 -6.77 -12.75 6.61
N ILE A 108 -6.63 -11.94 7.68
CA ILE A 108 -6.02 -10.61 7.57
C ILE A 108 -4.54 -10.69 7.21
N GLY A 109 -3.78 -11.64 7.74
CA GLY A 109 -2.39 -11.88 7.34
C GLY A 109 -2.27 -12.23 5.86
N TRP A 110 -3.20 -13.00 5.33
CA TRP A 110 -3.29 -13.32 3.90
C TRP A 110 -3.70 -12.12 3.04
N MET A 111 -4.53 -11.21 3.56
CA MET A 111 -4.77 -9.90 2.92
C MET A 111 -3.53 -9.01 2.95
N LEU A 112 -2.71 -9.05 4.00
CA LEU A 112 -1.43 -8.33 4.04
C LEU A 112 -0.41 -8.88 3.02
N VAL A 113 -0.44 -10.18 2.73
CA VAL A 113 0.38 -10.74 1.63
C VAL A 113 0.01 -10.10 0.30
N LEU A 114 -1.30 -9.89 0.08
CA LEU A 114 -1.81 -9.16 -1.07
C LEU A 114 -1.32 -7.70 -1.02
N GLU A 115 -1.53 -7.01 0.10
CA GLU A 115 -1.12 -5.62 0.30
C GLU A 115 0.34 -5.37 -0.05
N TYR A 116 1.29 -6.14 0.48
CA TYR A 116 2.71 -5.89 0.21
C TYR A 116 3.16 -6.48 -1.14
N GLY A 117 2.71 -7.69 -1.49
CA GLY A 117 3.16 -8.38 -2.70
C GLY A 117 2.55 -7.83 -3.99
N VAL A 118 1.21 -7.71 -4.02
CA VAL A 118 0.49 -7.19 -5.18
C VAL A 118 0.76 -5.68 -5.33
N SER A 119 0.88 -4.91 -4.24
CA SER A 119 1.29 -3.50 -4.34
C SER A 119 2.69 -3.34 -4.94
N ALA A 120 3.69 -4.13 -4.51
CA ALA A 120 5.02 -4.10 -5.11
C ALA A 120 4.96 -4.35 -6.63
N SER A 121 4.07 -5.24 -7.05
CA SER A 121 3.83 -5.55 -8.47
C SER A 121 3.19 -4.37 -9.20
N ALA A 122 2.14 -3.78 -8.63
CA ALA A 122 1.45 -2.60 -9.16
C ALA A 122 2.42 -1.42 -9.35
N VAL A 123 3.23 -1.11 -8.33
CA VAL A 123 4.22 -0.03 -8.42
C VAL A 123 5.30 -0.32 -9.45
N ALA A 124 5.70 -1.59 -9.64
CA ALA A 124 6.64 -1.96 -10.70
C ALA A 124 6.04 -1.82 -12.11
N VAL A 125 4.73 -2.08 -12.28
CA VAL A 125 4.03 -1.77 -13.53
C VAL A 125 4.01 -0.26 -13.77
N SER A 126 3.70 0.56 -12.74
CA SER A 126 3.80 2.03 -12.83
C SER A 126 5.22 2.51 -13.20
N TRP A 127 6.26 1.82 -12.73
CA TRP A 127 7.65 2.14 -13.06
C TRP A 127 7.94 1.97 -14.56
N THR A 128 7.26 1.03 -15.22
CA THR A 128 7.45 0.75 -16.65
C THR A 128 7.05 1.95 -17.52
N GLY A 129 5.91 2.59 -17.27
CA GLY A 129 5.46 3.76 -18.04
C GLY A 129 6.50 4.89 -18.05
N TYR A 130 6.97 5.26 -16.87
CA TYR A 130 8.03 6.27 -16.73
C TYR A 130 9.36 5.84 -17.35
N PHE A 131 9.68 4.54 -17.35
CA PHE A 131 10.90 4.01 -17.94
C PHE A 131 10.85 4.11 -19.46
N LEU A 132 9.71 3.78 -20.07
CA LEU A 132 9.50 3.92 -21.51
C LEU A 132 9.53 5.39 -21.94
N SER A 133 8.86 6.29 -21.21
CA SER A 133 8.91 7.73 -21.52
C SER A 133 10.33 8.31 -21.46
N LEU A 134 11.18 7.79 -20.56
CA LEU A 134 12.59 8.18 -20.52
C LEU A 134 13.38 7.60 -21.71
N LEU A 135 13.12 6.36 -22.12
CA LEU A 135 13.76 5.74 -23.29
C LEU A 135 13.38 6.42 -24.61
N ASP A 136 12.17 6.97 -24.70
CA ASP A 136 11.72 7.73 -25.88
C ASP A 136 12.61 8.95 -26.16
N HIS A 137 13.29 9.52 -25.16
CA HIS A 137 14.28 10.60 -25.36
C HIS A 137 15.52 10.15 -26.13
N PHE A 138 15.80 8.85 -26.15
CA PHE A 138 16.93 8.23 -26.84
C PHE A 138 16.50 7.53 -28.13
N ASP A 139 15.26 7.74 -28.59
CA ASP A 139 14.64 7.05 -29.72
C ASP A 139 14.60 5.50 -29.56
N ILE A 140 14.70 5.00 -28.32
CA ILE A 140 14.69 3.56 -28.02
C ILE A 140 13.26 3.10 -27.80
N HIS A 141 12.66 2.51 -28.83
CA HIS A 141 11.30 1.99 -28.78
C HIS A 141 11.33 0.47 -28.54
N LEU A 142 10.88 0.04 -27.36
CA LEU A 142 10.76 -1.39 -27.05
C LEU A 142 9.47 -1.98 -27.65
N PRO A 143 9.49 -3.25 -28.11
CA PRO A 143 8.29 -3.88 -28.66
C PRO A 143 7.17 -3.97 -27.60
N ALA A 144 5.95 -3.59 -27.99
CA ALA A 144 4.76 -3.64 -27.12
C ALA A 144 4.56 -5.03 -26.47
N ALA A 145 4.95 -6.10 -27.17
CA ALA A 145 4.86 -7.47 -26.65
C ALA A 145 5.73 -7.75 -25.42
N LEU A 146 6.79 -6.96 -25.17
CA LEU A 146 7.75 -7.16 -24.08
C LEU A 146 7.59 -6.15 -22.93
N VAL A 147 6.67 -5.20 -23.06
CA VAL A 147 6.49 -4.12 -22.09
C VAL A 147 5.06 -4.04 -21.54
N ASN A 148 4.10 -4.65 -22.23
CA ASN A 148 2.72 -4.72 -21.78
C ASN A 148 2.39 -6.06 -21.10
N ALA A 149 1.39 -6.04 -20.23
CA ALA A 149 0.87 -7.24 -19.60
C ALA A 149 0.15 -8.13 -20.65
N PRO A 150 0.36 -9.46 -20.62
CA PRO A 150 -0.33 -10.42 -21.50
C PRO A 150 -1.82 -10.52 -21.20
N LEU A 151 -2.25 -10.12 -20.00
CA LEU A 151 -3.64 -10.09 -19.56
C LEU A 151 -4.13 -8.64 -19.48
N ASP A 152 -5.35 -8.40 -19.96
CA ASP A 152 -6.04 -7.13 -19.75
C ASP A 152 -6.79 -7.10 -18.41
N GLY A 153 -7.48 -5.99 -18.12
CA GLY A 153 -8.26 -5.82 -16.89
C GLY A 153 -9.42 -6.81 -16.69
N LYS A 154 -9.76 -7.61 -17.72
CA LYS A 154 -10.76 -8.69 -17.70
C LYS A 154 -10.13 -10.07 -17.84
N LEU A 155 -8.80 -10.16 -17.72
CA LEU A 155 -8.00 -11.38 -17.89
C LEU A 155 -8.09 -12.00 -19.28
N GLN A 156 -8.34 -11.17 -20.31
CA GLN A 156 -8.30 -11.57 -21.70
C GLN A 156 -6.88 -11.38 -22.27
N PRO A 157 -6.44 -12.27 -23.17
CA PRO A 157 -5.11 -12.17 -23.76
C PRO A 157 -5.00 -10.93 -24.66
N THR A 158 -4.05 -10.05 -24.37
CA THR A 158 -3.77 -8.82 -25.13
C THR A 158 -2.89 -9.04 -26.35
N GLY A 159 -2.27 -10.22 -26.46
CA GLY A 159 -1.24 -10.52 -27.45
C GLY A 159 0.18 -10.11 -27.02
N ALA A 160 0.35 -9.49 -25.85
CA ALA A 160 1.66 -9.30 -25.25
C ALA A 160 2.17 -10.59 -24.57
N ILE A 161 3.48 -10.67 -24.33
CA ILE A 161 4.13 -11.82 -23.70
C ILE A 161 4.25 -11.59 -22.20
N ALA A 162 4.88 -10.47 -21.81
CA ALA A 162 5.15 -10.11 -20.44
C ALA A 162 5.62 -8.66 -20.35
N ASN A 163 5.30 -7.98 -19.24
CA ASN A 163 5.96 -6.73 -18.89
C ASN A 163 7.36 -7.02 -18.31
N LEU A 164 8.37 -7.10 -19.19
CA LEU A 164 9.75 -7.40 -18.79
C LEU A 164 10.41 -6.29 -17.97
N PRO A 165 10.22 -4.99 -18.24
CA PRO A 165 10.77 -3.92 -17.39
C PRO A 165 10.32 -4.03 -15.94
N ALA A 166 9.02 -4.25 -15.70
CA ALA A 166 8.46 -4.42 -14.35
C ALA A 166 9.05 -5.65 -13.64
N ALA A 167 9.12 -6.80 -14.32
CA ALA A 167 9.75 -8.00 -13.77
C ALA A 167 11.24 -7.79 -13.48
N GLY A 168 11.95 -7.11 -14.38
CA GLY A 168 13.37 -6.82 -14.28
C GLY A 168 13.71 -5.98 -13.06
N ILE A 169 12.99 -4.88 -12.81
CA ILE A 169 13.22 -4.03 -11.63
C ILE A 169 12.91 -4.79 -10.34
N VAL A 170 11.84 -5.61 -10.31
CA VAL A 170 11.52 -6.42 -9.13
C VAL A 170 12.62 -7.44 -8.84
N LEU A 171 13.11 -8.17 -9.86
CA LEU A 171 14.17 -9.15 -9.69
C LEU A 171 15.50 -8.50 -9.27
N LEU A 172 15.83 -7.34 -9.85
CA LEU A 172 17.01 -6.56 -9.46
C LEU A 172 16.94 -6.14 -7.99
N LEU A 173 15.80 -5.60 -7.55
CA LEU A 173 15.59 -5.18 -6.17
C LEU A 173 15.51 -6.37 -5.20
N THR A 174 14.97 -7.51 -5.66
CA THR A 174 14.96 -8.77 -4.90
C THR A 174 16.38 -9.28 -4.69
N TRP A 175 17.21 -9.30 -5.73
CA TRP A 175 18.62 -9.66 -5.64
C TRP A 175 19.37 -8.73 -4.69
N LEU A 176 19.11 -7.43 -4.78
CA LEU A 176 19.69 -6.43 -3.89
C LEU A 176 19.27 -6.66 -2.42
N CYS A 177 18.02 -7.02 -2.16
CA CYS A 177 17.53 -7.42 -0.83
C CYS A 177 18.18 -8.73 -0.34
N TYR A 178 18.45 -9.68 -1.25
CA TYR A 178 19.07 -10.96 -0.92
C TYR A 178 20.51 -10.78 -0.43
N VAL A 179 21.33 -10.01 -1.16
CA VAL A 179 22.72 -9.68 -0.79
C VAL A 179 22.78 -8.91 0.54
N GLY A 180 21.67 -8.28 0.92
CA GLY A 180 21.48 -7.66 2.21
C GLY A 180 21.99 -6.23 2.22
N ILE A 181 21.20 -5.31 1.66
CA ILE A 181 21.41 -3.90 1.99
C ILE A 181 21.06 -3.75 3.48
N ARG A 182 22.09 -3.58 4.31
CA ARG A 182 21.95 -2.88 5.60
C ARG A 182 21.65 -1.43 5.28
N LYS A 183 20.38 -1.12 4.98
CA LYS A 183 20.01 0.26 4.67
C LYS A 183 20.20 1.10 5.92
N SER A 184 21.15 2.02 5.85
CA SER A 184 21.21 3.16 6.76
C SER A 184 19.88 3.93 6.67
N SER A 185 19.28 4.24 7.83
CA SER A 185 18.09 5.08 7.95
C SER A 185 18.22 6.37 7.12
N ALA A 186 19.44 6.89 6.96
CA ALA A 186 19.75 8.06 6.13
C ALA A 186 19.40 7.89 4.64
N MET A 187 19.62 6.70 4.06
CA MET A 187 19.32 6.47 2.65
C MET A 187 17.81 6.38 2.39
N ASN A 188 17.05 5.83 3.35
CA ASN A 188 15.59 5.87 3.27
C ASN A 188 15.09 7.31 3.37
N MET A 189 15.58 8.09 4.34
CA MET A 189 15.25 9.50 4.49
C MET A 189 15.55 10.30 3.21
N ALA A 190 16.71 10.08 2.58
CA ALA A 190 17.07 10.73 1.33
C ALA A 190 16.07 10.43 0.20
N MET A 191 15.65 9.17 0.06
CA MET A 191 14.64 8.77 -0.94
C MET A 191 13.30 9.46 -0.72
N VAL A 192 12.85 9.60 0.53
CA VAL A 192 11.60 10.29 0.89
C VAL A 192 11.68 11.78 0.57
N VAL A 193 12.77 12.43 0.94
CA VAL A 193 12.98 13.86 0.66
C VAL A 193 13.01 14.10 -0.84
N LEU A 194 13.72 13.26 -1.60
CA LEU A 194 13.81 13.40 -3.06
C LEU A 194 12.44 13.30 -3.73
N LYS A 195 11.66 12.25 -3.43
CA LYS A 195 10.34 12.07 -4.08
C LYS A 195 9.28 13.07 -3.60
N SER A 196 9.31 13.47 -2.32
CA SER A 196 8.38 14.50 -1.81
C SER A 196 8.73 15.87 -2.38
N GLY A 197 10.04 16.17 -2.49
CA GLY A 197 10.54 17.38 -3.13
C GLY A 197 10.15 17.45 -4.60
N LEU A 198 10.19 16.33 -5.34
CA LEU A 198 9.71 16.27 -6.71
C LEU A 198 8.23 16.65 -6.83
N ILE A 199 7.37 16.13 -5.97
CA ILE A 199 5.93 16.45 -6.00
C ILE A 199 5.71 17.94 -5.73
N VAL A 200 6.37 18.49 -4.71
CA VAL A 200 6.29 19.93 -4.42
C VAL A 200 6.80 20.77 -5.59
N LEU A 201 7.88 20.33 -6.25
CA LEU A 201 8.42 21.01 -7.43
C LEU A 201 7.41 21.03 -8.58
N VAL A 202 6.76 19.89 -8.88
CA VAL A 202 5.74 19.80 -9.92
C VAL A 202 4.55 20.68 -9.60
N ILE A 203 4.06 20.65 -8.35
CA ILE A 203 2.95 21.49 -7.92
C ILE A 203 3.30 22.97 -8.07
N ALA A 204 4.46 23.40 -7.56
CA ALA A 204 4.88 24.81 -7.60
C ALA A 204 5.11 25.32 -9.02
N ALA A 205 5.77 24.53 -9.88
CA ALA A 205 6.04 24.89 -11.26
C ALA A 205 4.75 24.86 -12.11
N GLY A 206 3.91 23.85 -11.92
CA GLY A 206 2.65 23.69 -12.65
C GLY A 206 1.57 24.69 -12.26
N TRP A 207 1.54 25.15 -11.00
CA TRP A 207 0.50 26.05 -10.48
C TRP A 207 0.26 27.29 -11.34
N LYS A 208 1.32 27.87 -11.90
CA LYS A 208 1.22 29.08 -12.74
C LYS A 208 0.51 28.84 -14.08
N TYR A 209 0.49 27.60 -14.55
CA TYR A 209 -0.05 27.20 -15.87
C TYR A 209 -1.40 26.49 -15.76
N VAL A 210 -1.97 26.40 -14.55
CA VAL A 210 -3.31 25.85 -14.33
C VAL A 210 -4.34 26.74 -15.01
N ASP A 211 -5.13 26.16 -15.90
CA ASP A 211 -6.30 26.80 -16.50
C ASP A 211 -7.57 26.29 -15.81
N PRO A 212 -8.27 27.13 -15.02
CA PRO A 212 -9.54 26.76 -14.38
C PRO A 212 -10.63 26.32 -15.35
N ALA A 213 -10.53 26.66 -16.65
CA ALA A 213 -11.47 26.17 -17.66
C ALA A 213 -11.46 24.62 -17.76
N ASN A 214 -10.32 23.98 -17.50
CA ASN A 214 -10.21 22.52 -17.49
C ASN A 214 -10.97 21.86 -16.32
N TRP A 215 -11.38 22.65 -15.31
CA TRP A 215 -12.21 22.18 -14.22
C TRP A 215 -13.71 22.37 -14.46
N HIS A 216 -14.13 22.81 -15.65
CA HIS A 216 -15.54 22.94 -15.99
C HIS A 216 -15.93 21.96 -17.11
N PRO A 217 -16.91 21.05 -16.89
CA PRO A 217 -17.62 20.79 -15.63
C PRO A 217 -16.75 20.08 -14.58
N PHE A 218 -16.88 20.48 -13.31
CA PHE A 218 -16.05 19.92 -12.22
C PHE A 218 -16.36 18.46 -11.95
N ILE A 219 -17.65 18.13 -11.89
CA ILE A 219 -18.15 16.77 -11.95
C ILE A 219 -18.71 16.58 -13.37
N PRO A 220 -18.03 15.82 -14.23
CA PRO A 220 -18.54 15.56 -15.57
C PRO A 220 -19.86 14.79 -15.53
N ALA A 221 -20.63 14.88 -16.61
CA ALA A 221 -21.92 14.19 -16.73
C ALA A 221 -21.74 12.67 -16.59
N ASN A 222 -22.70 12.00 -15.94
CA ASN A 222 -22.67 10.56 -15.76
C ASN A 222 -22.77 9.86 -17.13
N GLU A 223 -21.75 9.08 -17.49
CA GLU A 223 -21.67 8.33 -18.76
C GLU A 223 -21.91 6.82 -18.56
N GLY A 224 -22.17 6.39 -17.32
CA GLY A 224 -22.42 5.00 -16.99
C GLY A 224 -21.91 4.63 -15.59
N PRO A 225 -22.12 3.35 -15.18
CA PRO A 225 -21.69 2.87 -13.88
C PRO A 225 -20.19 3.06 -13.67
N GLY A 226 -19.83 3.75 -12.60
CA GLY A 226 -18.46 4.07 -12.21
C GLY A 226 -17.75 5.09 -13.12
N LYS A 227 -18.43 5.74 -14.08
CA LYS A 227 -17.82 6.74 -14.97
C LYS A 227 -18.56 8.08 -14.92
N TYR A 228 -17.94 9.00 -14.18
CA TYR A 228 -18.37 10.34 -13.79
C TYR A 228 -19.74 10.39 -13.10
N GLY A 229 -20.24 11.60 -12.83
CA GLY A 229 -21.21 11.81 -11.75
C GLY A 229 -20.63 11.43 -10.38
N MET A 230 -21.48 11.41 -9.34
CA MET A 230 -21.05 11.03 -7.98
C MET A 230 -20.64 9.55 -7.86
N ASP A 231 -21.19 8.69 -8.72
CA ASP A 231 -20.83 7.28 -8.78
C ASP A 231 -19.38 7.11 -9.25
N GLY A 232 -18.97 7.84 -10.29
CA GLY A 232 -17.57 7.91 -10.73
C GLY A 232 -16.61 8.49 -9.69
N VAL A 233 -17.06 9.43 -8.86
CA VAL A 233 -16.28 9.95 -7.73
C VAL A 233 -16.05 8.87 -6.66
N LEU A 234 -17.07 8.07 -6.34
CA LEU A 234 -16.91 6.95 -5.39
C LEU A 234 -15.99 5.86 -5.95
N ARG A 235 -16.12 5.52 -7.24
CA ARG A 235 -15.24 4.58 -7.93
C ARG A 235 -13.80 5.09 -7.97
N GLY A 236 -13.62 6.37 -8.31
CA GLY A 236 -12.32 7.04 -8.27
C GLY A 236 -11.70 7.01 -6.87
N ALA A 237 -12.48 7.25 -5.82
CA ALA A 237 -12.03 7.18 -4.43
C ALA A 237 -11.52 5.79 -4.05
N ALA A 238 -12.22 4.74 -4.50
CA ALA A 238 -11.82 3.36 -4.28
C ALA A 238 -10.52 3.00 -5.02
N MET A 239 -10.32 3.54 -6.22
CA MET A 239 -9.10 3.35 -7.01
C MET A 239 -7.91 4.10 -6.40
N VAL A 240 -8.05 5.39 -6.10
CA VAL A 240 -6.97 6.21 -5.49
C VAL A 240 -6.73 5.89 -4.02
N PHE A 241 -7.57 5.07 -3.39
CA PHE A 241 -7.29 4.51 -2.06
C PHE A 241 -5.93 3.80 -2.03
N PHE A 242 -5.51 3.19 -3.15
CA PHE A 242 -4.19 2.61 -3.32
C PHE A 242 -3.06 3.59 -2.95
N ALA A 243 -3.23 4.88 -3.27
CA ALA A 243 -2.24 5.90 -2.98
C ALA A 243 -2.05 6.13 -1.46
N TYR A 244 -3.04 5.81 -0.62
CA TYR A 244 -2.94 6.00 0.83
C TYR A 244 -2.35 4.81 1.59
N ILE A 245 -2.13 3.69 0.91
CA ILE A 245 -1.56 2.48 1.54
C ILE A 245 -0.12 2.78 1.96
N GLY A 246 0.21 2.58 3.23
CA GLY A 246 1.56 2.72 3.75
C GLY A 246 1.69 3.53 5.04
N PHE A 247 0.69 4.32 5.46
CA PHE A 247 0.82 5.08 6.71
C PHE A 247 0.90 4.13 7.92
N GLU A 248 0.28 2.96 7.82
CA GLU A 248 0.34 1.88 8.80
C GLU A 248 1.71 1.20 8.87
N ALA A 249 2.55 1.32 7.85
CA ALA A 249 3.93 0.81 7.86
C ALA A 249 4.78 1.45 8.98
N VAL A 250 4.38 2.63 9.47
CA VAL A 250 4.96 3.26 10.66
C VAL A 250 4.91 2.34 11.89
N SER A 251 3.86 1.50 12.02
CA SER A 251 3.74 0.53 13.12
C SER A 251 4.84 -0.54 13.11
N VAL A 252 5.40 -0.86 11.95
CA VAL A 252 6.48 -1.87 11.83
C VAL A 252 7.75 -1.39 12.53
N ALA A 253 7.99 -0.07 12.54
CA ALA A 253 9.11 0.59 13.19
C ALA A 253 8.89 0.85 14.69
N ALA A 254 7.88 0.24 15.32
CA ALA A 254 7.60 0.39 16.75
C ALA A 254 8.82 0.08 17.63
N GLN A 255 9.60 -0.95 17.28
CA GLN A 255 10.79 -1.36 18.04
C GLN A 255 11.98 -0.40 17.90
N GLU A 256 12.01 0.41 16.83
CA GLU A 256 13.06 1.39 16.52
C GLU A 256 12.70 2.81 17.02
N SER A 257 11.50 2.98 17.57
CA SER A 257 11.00 4.28 18.05
C SER A 257 11.47 4.60 19.47
N HIS A 258 11.81 5.87 19.74
CA HIS A 258 12.19 6.35 21.08
C HIS A 258 11.03 6.26 22.08
N ARG A 259 9.85 6.80 21.73
CA ARG A 259 8.63 6.73 22.55
C ARG A 259 7.46 6.21 21.70
N PRO A 260 7.38 4.89 21.46
CA PRO A 260 6.41 4.28 20.54
C PRO A 260 4.96 4.72 20.83
N GLN A 261 4.59 4.83 22.11
CA GLN A 261 3.24 5.20 22.56
C GLN A 261 2.77 6.57 22.08
N ARG A 262 3.69 7.51 21.81
CA ARG A 262 3.38 8.87 21.38
C ARG A 262 3.81 9.11 19.93
N ASP A 263 4.99 8.62 19.57
CA ASP A 263 5.62 8.95 18.31
C ASP A 263 4.97 8.16 17.14
N LEU A 264 4.45 6.94 17.37
CA LEU A 264 3.73 6.18 16.35
C LEU A 264 2.40 6.85 15.93
N PRO A 265 1.49 7.23 16.86
CA PRO A 265 0.30 8.00 16.50
C PRO A 265 0.60 9.27 15.70
N ILE A 266 1.60 10.05 16.14
CA ILE A 266 2.00 11.30 15.46
C ILE A 266 2.49 10.99 14.05
N GLY A 267 3.37 9.99 13.89
CA GLY A 267 3.93 9.61 12.59
C GLY A 267 2.85 9.17 11.59
N MET A 268 1.88 8.36 12.03
CA MET A 268 0.78 7.88 11.18
C MET A 268 -0.14 9.03 10.74
N ILE A 269 -0.61 9.84 11.68
CA ILE A 269 -1.57 10.92 11.37
C ILE A 269 -0.90 12.01 10.54
N LEU A 270 0.31 12.42 10.90
CA LEU A 270 1.01 13.50 10.21
C LEU A 270 1.40 13.10 8.79
N SER A 271 1.87 11.87 8.58
CA SER A 271 2.17 11.37 7.23
C SER A 271 0.92 11.31 6.35
N LEU A 272 -0.22 10.84 6.89
CA LEU A 272 -1.50 10.83 6.18
C LEU A 272 -1.94 12.24 5.77
N VAL A 273 -1.91 13.21 6.69
CA VAL A 273 -2.32 14.59 6.40
C VAL A 273 -1.43 15.23 5.33
N ILE A 274 -0.11 15.10 5.46
CA ILE A 274 0.84 15.65 4.49
C ILE A 274 0.61 15.03 3.10
N CYS A 275 0.48 13.71 3.01
CA CYS A 275 0.24 13.03 1.74
C CYS A 275 -1.10 13.44 1.13
N THR A 276 -2.15 13.59 1.94
CA THR A 276 -3.48 14.05 1.47
C THR A 276 -3.40 15.42 0.80
N VAL A 277 -2.71 16.38 1.43
CA VAL A 277 -2.55 17.73 0.87
C VAL A 277 -1.77 17.67 -0.45
N LEU A 278 -0.68 16.92 -0.50
CA LEU A 278 0.12 16.74 -1.72
C LEU A 278 -0.70 16.09 -2.83
N TYR A 279 -1.54 15.10 -2.52
CA TYR A 279 -2.34 14.37 -3.51
C TYR A 279 -3.42 15.23 -4.13
N ILE A 280 -4.16 15.98 -3.30
CA ILE A 280 -5.20 16.89 -3.80
C ILE A 280 -4.56 18.00 -4.64
N ALA A 281 -3.44 18.58 -4.18
CA ALA A 281 -2.74 19.62 -4.91
C ALA A 281 -2.18 19.11 -6.24
N MET A 282 -1.58 17.93 -6.26
CA MET A 282 -1.08 17.29 -7.48
C MET A 282 -2.21 17.01 -8.47
N ALA A 283 -3.33 16.46 -8.00
CA ALA A 283 -4.49 16.18 -8.83
C ALA A 283 -5.11 17.46 -9.41
N ALA A 284 -5.17 18.54 -8.62
CA ALA A 284 -5.62 19.85 -9.07
C ALA A 284 -4.71 20.41 -10.18
N VAL A 285 -3.39 20.32 -10.00
CA VAL A 285 -2.41 20.78 -11.00
C VAL A 285 -2.50 19.94 -12.27
N MET A 286 -2.53 18.61 -12.18
CA MET A 286 -2.61 17.74 -13.36
C MET A 286 -3.88 17.99 -14.19
N THR A 287 -5.05 18.03 -13.52
CA THR A 287 -6.33 18.29 -14.20
C THR A 287 -6.51 19.75 -14.62
N GLY A 288 -5.70 20.66 -14.07
CA GLY A 288 -5.67 22.06 -14.46
C GLY A 288 -4.74 22.36 -15.65
N LEU A 289 -3.66 21.58 -15.81
CA LEU A 289 -2.72 21.72 -16.91
C LEU A 289 -3.27 21.19 -18.23
N VAL A 290 -4.03 20.09 -18.20
CA VAL A 290 -4.59 19.45 -19.39
C VAL A 290 -6.01 18.93 -19.14
N PRO A 291 -6.86 18.81 -20.19
CA PRO A 291 -8.16 18.16 -20.06
C PRO A 291 -8.02 16.75 -19.49
N PHE A 292 -8.84 16.42 -18.49
CA PHE A 292 -8.72 15.17 -17.73
C PHE A 292 -8.74 13.90 -18.61
N ALA A 293 -9.41 13.92 -19.76
CA ALA A 293 -9.46 12.80 -20.69
C ALA A 293 -8.08 12.41 -21.28
N GLN A 294 -7.12 13.34 -21.29
CA GLN A 294 -5.76 13.09 -21.77
C GLN A 294 -4.83 12.52 -20.70
N LEU A 295 -5.26 12.47 -19.43
CA LEU A 295 -4.44 11.97 -18.32
C LEU A 295 -4.43 10.45 -18.20
N GLY A 296 -5.15 9.72 -19.06
CA GLY A 296 -5.25 8.26 -19.05
C GLY A 296 -4.04 7.55 -19.67
N THR A 297 -2.82 8.05 -19.43
CA THR A 297 -1.57 7.47 -19.94
C THR A 297 -0.84 6.67 -18.85
N ASP A 298 0.29 6.03 -19.20
CA ASP A 298 1.12 5.29 -18.24
C ASP A 298 2.01 6.22 -17.38
N GLU A 299 2.18 7.48 -17.82
CA GLU A 299 2.95 8.55 -17.17
C GLU A 299 2.19 9.90 -17.06
N PRO A 300 1.00 9.95 -16.43
CA PRO A 300 0.11 11.12 -16.48
C PRO A 300 0.72 12.45 -16.03
N VAL A 301 1.67 12.42 -15.10
CA VAL A 301 2.38 13.63 -14.64
C VAL A 301 3.24 14.22 -15.76
N VAL A 302 3.95 13.35 -16.49
CA VAL A 302 4.76 13.73 -17.64
C VAL A 302 3.86 14.26 -18.75
N THR A 303 2.74 13.61 -19.02
CA THR A 303 1.73 14.07 -20.00
C THR A 303 1.22 15.47 -19.68
N ALA A 304 0.86 15.74 -18.42
CA ALA A 304 0.38 17.05 -17.99
C ALA A 304 1.45 18.15 -18.14
N VAL A 305 2.70 17.84 -17.78
CA VAL A 305 3.84 18.75 -17.87
C VAL A 305 4.25 19.00 -19.33
N ALA A 306 4.26 17.98 -20.17
CA ALA A 306 4.69 18.04 -21.56
C ALA A 306 3.73 18.85 -22.46
N ALA A 307 2.48 19.02 -22.05
CA ALA A 307 1.53 19.87 -22.75
C ALA A 307 1.88 21.37 -22.71
N HIS A 308 2.81 21.78 -21.82
CA HIS A 308 3.26 23.16 -21.67
C HIS A 308 4.75 23.28 -21.99
N PRO A 309 5.15 23.87 -23.13
CA PRO A 309 6.56 23.97 -23.53
C PRO A 309 7.47 24.61 -22.47
N GLN A 310 6.94 25.54 -21.67
CA GLN A 310 7.67 26.23 -20.60
C GLN A 310 8.06 25.29 -19.45
N LEU A 311 7.34 24.17 -19.29
CA LEU A 311 7.63 23.14 -18.31
C LEU A 311 8.45 21.97 -18.91
N GLY A 312 8.94 22.07 -20.15
CA GLY A 312 9.68 20.98 -20.81
C GLY A 312 10.90 20.48 -20.02
N TRP A 313 11.59 21.37 -19.29
CA TRP A 313 12.72 21.00 -18.42
C TRP A 313 12.30 20.09 -17.25
N LEU A 314 11.05 20.23 -16.79
CA LEU A 314 10.49 19.46 -15.68
C LEU A 314 10.18 18.03 -16.10
N ARG A 315 9.95 17.77 -17.39
CA ARG A 315 9.66 16.43 -17.93
C ARG A 315 10.71 15.40 -17.50
N VAL A 316 11.97 15.65 -17.83
CA VAL A 316 13.10 14.75 -17.51
C VAL A 316 13.30 14.62 -16.00
N VAL A 317 13.11 15.72 -15.26
CA VAL A 317 13.22 15.72 -13.79
C VAL A 317 12.14 14.83 -13.16
N VAL A 318 10.91 14.89 -13.69
CA VAL A 318 9.80 14.04 -13.27
C VAL A 318 10.05 12.58 -13.63
N GLU A 319 10.51 12.29 -14.84
CA GLU A 319 10.79 10.91 -15.26
C GLU A 319 11.84 10.25 -14.37
N VAL A 320 13.00 10.88 -14.21
CA VAL A 320 14.09 10.35 -13.37
C VAL A 320 13.67 10.29 -11.91
N GLY A 321 13.02 11.35 -11.41
CA GLY A 321 12.58 11.42 -10.03
C GLY A 321 11.49 10.40 -9.68
N ALA A 322 10.54 10.15 -10.59
CA ALA A 322 9.51 9.13 -10.46
C ALA A 322 10.13 7.73 -10.52
N LEU A 323 11.08 7.46 -11.42
CA LEU A 323 11.78 6.16 -11.46
C LEU A 323 12.50 5.85 -10.14
N ILE A 324 13.23 6.82 -9.58
CA ILE A 324 13.87 6.68 -8.27
C ILE A 324 12.82 6.49 -7.16
N GLY A 325 11.76 7.30 -7.18
CA GLY A 325 10.67 7.25 -6.20
C GLY A 325 9.92 5.90 -6.20
N LEU A 326 9.50 5.42 -7.37
CA LEU A 326 8.79 4.15 -7.54
C LEU A 326 9.70 2.97 -7.17
N SER A 327 10.97 2.98 -7.58
CA SER A 327 11.94 1.95 -7.18
C SER A 327 12.11 1.89 -5.67
N SER A 328 12.09 3.03 -4.99
CA SER A 328 12.18 3.08 -3.52
C SER A 328 10.99 2.39 -2.85
N VAL A 329 9.78 2.54 -3.41
CA VAL A 329 8.55 1.92 -2.87
C VAL A 329 8.54 0.42 -3.12
N VAL A 330 8.87 -0.03 -4.34
CA VAL A 330 9.01 -1.46 -4.65
C VAL A 330 9.99 -2.12 -3.67
N LEU A 331 11.12 -1.47 -3.40
CA LEU A 331 12.12 -1.96 -2.46
C LEU A 331 11.58 -2.05 -1.02
N VAL A 332 10.83 -1.05 -0.54
CA VAL A 332 10.19 -1.09 0.79
C VAL A 332 9.19 -2.25 0.88
N MET A 333 8.39 -2.47 -0.15
CA MET A 333 7.39 -3.54 -0.16
C MET A 333 8.03 -4.94 -0.21
N ILE A 334 9.09 -5.13 -1.00
CA ILE A 334 9.89 -6.38 -1.03
C ILE A 334 10.57 -6.66 0.31
N ILE A 335 10.94 -5.62 1.08
CA ILE A 335 11.49 -5.79 2.44
C ILE A 335 10.38 -6.15 3.44
N GLY A 336 9.20 -5.55 3.30
CA GLY A 336 8.06 -5.74 4.20
C GLY A 336 7.47 -7.14 4.10
N GLN A 337 7.24 -7.62 2.88
CA GLN A 337 6.54 -8.89 2.63
C GLN A 337 7.16 -10.06 3.42
N PRO A 338 8.48 -10.37 3.31
CA PRO A 338 9.04 -11.57 3.94
C PRO A 338 8.91 -11.55 5.46
N ARG A 339 8.82 -10.37 6.09
CA ARG A 339 8.61 -10.25 7.53
C ARG A 339 7.22 -10.72 7.93
N ILE A 340 6.19 -10.43 7.14
CA ILE A 340 4.83 -10.93 7.37
C ILE A 340 4.80 -12.45 7.31
N PHE A 341 5.36 -13.06 6.26
CA PHE A 341 5.45 -14.52 6.17
C PHE A 341 6.26 -15.14 7.30
N MET A 342 7.33 -14.49 7.76
CA MET A 342 8.12 -14.95 8.89
C MET A 342 7.31 -14.94 10.20
N ILE A 343 6.50 -13.90 10.45
CA ILE A 343 5.63 -13.81 11.64
C ILE A 343 4.57 -14.92 11.60
N ILE A 344 3.87 -15.08 10.47
CA ILE A 344 2.85 -16.12 10.29
C ILE A 344 3.46 -17.52 10.44
N ALA A 345 4.65 -17.75 9.89
CA ALA A 345 5.36 -19.03 10.01
C ALA A 345 5.87 -19.29 11.43
N ARG A 346 6.24 -18.26 12.19
CA ARG A 346 6.62 -18.38 13.61
C ARG A 346 5.45 -18.82 14.48
N ASP A 347 4.23 -18.41 14.14
CA ASP A 347 2.99 -18.86 14.79
C ASP A 347 2.57 -20.29 14.35
N GLY A 348 3.29 -20.89 13.38
CA GLY A 348 3.06 -22.25 12.90
C GLY A 348 2.04 -22.37 11.77
N LEU A 349 1.50 -21.24 11.29
CA LEU A 349 0.47 -21.22 10.25
C LEU A 349 1.03 -21.42 8.83
N LEU A 350 2.35 -21.26 8.65
CA LEU A 350 3.09 -21.54 7.41
C LEU A 350 4.28 -22.48 7.66
N PRO A 351 4.78 -23.17 6.62
CA PRO A 351 5.96 -24.03 6.72
C PRO A 351 7.19 -23.34 7.33
N PRO A 352 8.04 -24.07 8.08
CA PRO A 352 9.22 -23.51 8.74
C PRO A 352 10.29 -23.01 7.76
N VAL A 353 10.16 -23.29 6.46
CA VAL A 353 11.03 -22.74 5.41
C VAL A 353 11.03 -21.20 5.43
N PHE A 354 9.88 -20.59 5.75
CA PHE A 354 9.71 -19.14 5.81
C PHE A 354 10.35 -18.47 7.04
N THR A 355 10.87 -19.24 8.00
CA THR A 355 11.60 -18.72 9.17
C THR A 355 13.12 -18.79 9.03
N LYS A 356 13.64 -19.40 7.95
CA LYS A 356 15.08 -19.54 7.72
C LYS A 356 15.76 -18.20 7.45
N ILE A 357 16.82 -17.92 8.21
CA ILE A 357 17.65 -16.72 8.09
C ILE A 357 19.02 -17.11 7.52
N HIS A 358 19.59 -16.25 6.66
CA HIS A 358 20.91 -16.46 6.08
C HIS A 358 22.00 -16.35 7.17
N PRO A 359 22.95 -17.29 7.28
CA PRO A 359 23.96 -17.29 8.34
C PRO A 359 24.86 -16.05 8.34
N THR A 360 25.32 -15.61 7.16
CA THR A 360 26.20 -14.44 6.99
C THR A 360 25.46 -13.10 6.98
N TYR A 361 24.48 -12.93 6.07
CA TYR A 361 23.77 -11.66 5.87
C TYR A 361 22.66 -11.38 6.91
N ARG A 362 22.24 -12.38 7.68
CA ARG A 362 21.12 -12.30 8.63
C ARG A 362 19.80 -11.84 7.99
N THR A 363 19.63 -12.10 6.70
CA THR A 363 18.42 -11.78 5.91
C THR A 363 17.54 -13.03 5.74
N PRO A 364 16.20 -12.89 5.58
CA PRO A 364 15.30 -14.02 5.30
C PRO A 364 15.39 -14.46 3.83
N HIS A 365 16.58 -14.89 3.42
CA HIS A 365 16.98 -15.11 2.02
C HIS A 365 16.03 -16.01 1.21
N VAL A 366 15.60 -17.16 1.75
CA VAL A 366 14.67 -18.07 1.06
C VAL A 366 13.33 -17.39 0.80
N ASN A 367 12.83 -16.70 1.82
CA ASN A 367 11.56 -16.03 1.75
C ASN A 367 11.60 -14.88 0.73
N THR A 368 12.64 -14.05 0.78
CA THR A 368 12.87 -12.96 -0.18
C THR A 368 12.88 -13.45 -1.63
N VAL A 369 13.50 -14.61 -1.91
CA VAL A 369 13.53 -15.17 -3.28
C VAL A 369 12.14 -15.65 -3.71
N ILE A 370 11.45 -16.43 -2.86
CA ILE A 370 10.11 -16.94 -3.18
C ILE A 370 9.14 -15.77 -3.45
N THR A 371 9.18 -14.76 -2.59
CA THR A 371 8.27 -13.62 -2.66
C THR A 371 8.63 -12.73 -3.83
N GLY A 372 9.91 -12.48 -4.06
CA GLY A 372 10.38 -11.66 -5.17
C GLY A 372 10.06 -12.27 -6.53
N ILE A 373 10.17 -13.59 -6.68
CA ILE A 373 9.72 -14.30 -7.89
C ILE A 373 8.21 -14.17 -8.06
N GLY A 374 7.42 -14.36 -6.99
CA GLY A 374 5.97 -14.18 -7.04
C GLY A 374 5.56 -12.77 -7.46
N ILE A 375 6.20 -11.74 -6.90
CA ILE A 375 5.97 -10.33 -7.25
C ILE A 375 6.37 -10.07 -8.71
N ALA A 376 7.51 -10.60 -9.18
CA ALA A 376 7.95 -10.41 -10.55
C ALA A 376 6.99 -11.05 -11.56
N LEU A 377 6.46 -12.23 -11.24
CA LEU A 377 5.45 -12.90 -12.06
C LEU A 377 4.14 -12.08 -12.11
N LEU A 378 3.67 -11.58 -10.98
CA LEU A 378 2.47 -10.74 -10.95
C LEU A 378 2.67 -9.44 -11.75
N ALA A 379 3.81 -8.78 -11.59
CA ALA A 379 4.17 -7.57 -12.33
C ALA A 379 4.33 -7.81 -13.84
N ALA A 380 4.78 -9.00 -14.24
CA ALA A 380 4.92 -9.39 -15.64
C ALA A 380 3.57 -9.68 -16.31
N LEU A 381 2.63 -10.29 -15.57
CA LEU A 381 1.44 -10.92 -16.14
C LEU A 381 0.18 -10.08 -16.05
N PHE A 382 0.05 -9.21 -15.04
CA PHE A 382 -1.20 -8.50 -14.75
C PHE A 382 -1.06 -6.98 -14.95
N PRO A 383 -2.15 -6.32 -15.35
CA PRO A 383 -2.17 -4.88 -15.55
C PRO A 383 -2.31 -4.11 -14.23
N LEU A 384 -1.97 -2.82 -14.26
CA LEU A 384 -1.92 -1.94 -13.09
C LEU A 384 -3.26 -1.80 -12.38
N ASP A 385 -4.35 -1.68 -13.13
CA ASP A 385 -5.72 -1.53 -12.62
C ASP A 385 -6.12 -2.73 -11.76
N VAL A 386 -5.92 -3.96 -12.26
CA VAL A 386 -6.22 -5.19 -11.50
C VAL A 386 -5.36 -5.28 -10.25
N LEU A 387 -4.05 -5.06 -10.35
CA LEU A 387 -3.13 -5.16 -9.21
C LEU A 387 -3.45 -4.10 -8.14
N GLY A 388 -3.66 -2.86 -8.55
CA GLY A 388 -3.97 -1.73 -7.67
C GLY A 388 -5.32 -1.91 -6.96
N GLU A 389 -6.36 -2.33 -7.69
CA GLU A 389 -7.70 -2.52 -7.11
C GLU A 389 -7.75 -3.70 -6.15
N LEU A 390 -7.09 -4.82 -6.47
CA LEU A 390 -6.97 -5.95 -5.54
C LEU A 390 -6.26 -5.54 -4.25
N THR A 391 -5.20 -4.75 -4.37
CA THR A 391 -4.44 -4.23 -3.23
C THR A 391 -5.32 -3.35 -2.36
N SER A 392 -6.02 -2.38 -2.96
CA SER A 392 -6.98 -1.55 -2.24
C SER A 392 -8.04 -2.38 -1.52
N MET A 393 -8.61 -3.41 -2.17
CA MET A 393 -9.60 -4.27 -1.54
C MET A 393 -9.05 -5.02 -0.31
N GLY A 394 -7.85 -5.61 -0.43
CA GLY A 394 -7.21 -6.33 0.68
C GLY A 394 -6.96 -5.41 1.88
N THR A 395 -6.45 -4.20 1.62
CA THR A 395 -6.17 -3.22 2.67
C THR A 395 -7.46 -2.66 3.29
N LEU A 396 -8.51 -2.40 2.51
CA LEU A 396 -9.82 -1.97 3.03
C LEU A 396 -10.41 -3.02 3.99
N ILE A 397 -10.30 -4.31 3.65
CA ILE A 397 -10.72 -5.41 4.53
C ILE A 397 -9.90 -5.42 5.83
N ALA A 398 -8.57 -5.28 5.74
CA ALA A 398 -7.70 -5.20 6.91
C ALA A 398 -8.04 -3.99 7.79
N PHE A 399 -8.30 -2.84 7.20
CA PHE A 399 -8.63 -1.60 7.91
C PHE A 399 -9.99 -1.68 8.61
N ALA A 400 -10.99 -2.26 7.94
CA ALA A 400 -12.29 -2.54 8.56
C ALA A 400 -12.12 -3.47 9.78
N ALA A 401 -11.28 -4.52 9.66
CA ALA A 401 -11.00 -5.43 10.76
C ALA A 401 -10.29 -4.72 11.94
N VAL A 402 -9.34 -3.83 11.68
CA VAL A 402 -8.68 -3.03 12.73
C VAL A 402 -9.67 -2.08 13.41
N CYS A 403 -10.49 -1.36 12.66
CA CYS A 403 -11.53 -0.49 13.24
C CYS A 403 -12.50 -1.29 14.14
N ALA A 404 -13.00 -2.43 13.66
CA ALA A 404 -13.86 -3.30 14.45
C ALA A 404 -13.12 -3.91 15.66
N GLY A 405 -11.83 -4.22 15.51
CA GLY A 405 -10.98 -4.73 16.58
C GLY A 405 -10.87 -3.77 17.77
N VAL A 406 -10.76 -2.45 17.53
CA VAL A 406 -10.72 -1.45 18.62
C VAL A 406 -12.01 -1.51 19.44
N LEU A 407 -13.17 -1.60 18.78
CA LEU A 407 -14.47 -1.67 19.44
C LEU A 407 -14.63 -2.95 20.26
N ILE A 408 -14.17 -4.08 19.73
CA ILE A 408 -14.18 -5.37 20.43
C ILE A 408 -13.28 -5.29 21.65
N LEU A 409 -12.04 -4.81 21.50
CA LEU A 409 -11.07 -4.75 22.60
C LEU A 409 -11.53 -3.82 23.74
N ARG A 410 -12.25 -2.74 23.41
CA ARG A 410 -12.86 -1.86 24.42
C ARG A 410 -13.97 -2.53 25.24
N ARG A 411 -14.60 -3.59 24.71
CA ARG A 411 -15.58 -4.40 25.45
C ARG A 411 -14.94 -5.58 26.17
N THR A 412 -13.99 -6.27 25.53
CA THR A 412 -13.40 -7.50 26.08
C THR A 412 -12.30 -7.24 27.09
N GLN A 413 -11.52 -6.16 26.93
CA GLN A 413 -10.40 -5.81 27.79
C GLN A 413 -10.41 -4.30 28.11
N PRO A 414 -11.40 -3.80 28.87
CA PRO A 414 -11.56 -2.37 29.15
C PRO A 414 -10.41 -1.79 29.97
N ASP A 415 -9.76 -2.58 30.82
CA ASP A 415 -8.73 -2.11 31.77
C ASP A 415 -7.31 -2.03 31.17
N LEU A 416 -7.13 -2.41 29.90
CA LEU A 416 -5.84 -2.27 29.24
C LEU A 416 -5.38 -0.81 29.18
N PRO A 417 -4.11 -0.51 29.49
CA PRO A 417 -3.59 0.85 29.39
C PRO A 417 -3.60 1.32 27.93
N ARG A 418 -4.18 2.50 27.68
CA ARG A 418 -4.30 3.12 26.35
C ARG A 418 -3.59 4.47 26.33
N PRO A 419 -2.27 4.50 26.02
CA PRO A 419 -1.50 5.75 26.01
C PRO A 419 -2.02 6.76 24.99
N PHE A 420 -2.47 6.27 23.83
CA PHE A 420 -3.27 7.02 22.88
C PHE A 420 -4.70 6.45 22.90
N ARG A 421 -5.68 7.34 23.05
CA ARG A 421 -7.09 6.95 23.14
C ARG A 421 -7.92 7.83 22.21
N ILE A 422 -8.72 7.19 21.37
CA ILE A 422 -9.65 7.90 20.49
C ILE A 422 -10.77 8.53 21.34
N PRO A 423 -11.03 9.85 21.24
CA PRO A 423 -12.02 10.56 22.05
C PRO A 423 -13.46 10.07 21.83
N PHE A 424 -13.81 9.69 20.59
CA PHE A 424 -15.14 9.18 20.19
C PHE A 424 -15.03 7.84 19.45
N ALA A 425 -14.43 6.84 20.10
CA ALA A 425 -14.08 5.57 19.45
C ALA A 425 -15.26 4.85 18.76
N TRP A 426 -16.46 4.87 19.36
CA TRP A 426 -17.65 4.24 18.79
C TRP A 426 -18.03 4.86 17.43
N PRO A 427 -18.37 6.16 17.34
CA PRO A 427 -18.63 6.79 16.05
C PRO A 427 -17.47 6.67 15.06
N ILE A 428 -16.23 6.89 15.50
CA ILE A 428 -15.06 6.93 14.61
C ILE A 428 -14.77 5.55 14.01
N CYS A 429 -14.76 4.49 14.82
CA CYS A 429 -14.48 3.14 14.30
C CYS A 429 -15.66 2.59 13.50
N ILE A 430 -16.91 2.91 13.86
CA ILE A 430 -18.07 2.55 13.02
C ILE A 430 -17.99 3.27 11.68
N ALA A 431 -17.69 4.57 11.66
CA ALA A 431 -17.50 5.32 10.43
C ALA A 431 -16.33 4.76 9.60
N GLY A 432 -15.25 4.33 10.24
CA GLY A 432 -14.15 3.60 9.60
C GLY A 432 -14.61 2.32 8.92
N VAL A 433 -15.33 1.45 9.62
CA VAL A 433 -15.90 0.21 9.03
C VAL A 433 -16.85 0.54 7.87
N LEU A 434 -17.79 1.46 8.06
CA LEU A 434 -18.78 1.80 7.05
C LEU A 434 -18.15 2.45 5.80
N SER A 435 -17.15 3.32 5.97
CA SER A 435 -16.44 3.93 4.86
C SER A 435 -15.59 2.91 4.10
N CYS A 436 -14.91 1.99 4.78
CA CYS A 436 -14.22 0.88 4.10
C CYS A 436 -15.19 0.01 3.30
N LEU A 437 -16.35 -0.35 3.88
CA LEU A 437 -17.37 -1.14 3.20
C LEU A 437 -17.98 -0.38 2.01
N ALA A 438 -18.18 0.93 2.12
CA ALA A 438 -18.67 1.76 1.03
C ALA A 438 -17.67 1.78 -0.15
N LEU A 439 -16.38 1.97 0.10
CA LEU A 439 -15.36 1.91 -0.96
C LEU A 439 -15.23 0.50 -1.56
N LEU A 440 -15.36 -0.55 -0.75
CA LEU A 440 -15.40 -1.95 -1.23
C LEU A 440 -16.61 -2.22 -2.14
N SER A 441 -17.78 -1.61 -1.84
CA SER A 441 -18.97 -1.76 -2.69
C SER A 441 -18.84 -1.10 -4.06
N ALA A 442 -17.92 -0.15 -4.22
CA ALA A 442 -17.62 0.49 -5.50
C ALA A 442 -16.67 -0.34 -6.39
N MET A 443 -16.22 -1.50 -5.92
CA MET A 443 -15.38 -2.41 -6.70
C MET A 443 -16.23 -3.24 -7.67
N THR A 444 -15.65 -3.59 -8.82
CA THR A 444 -16.38 -4.36 -9.84
C THR A 444 -16.63 -5.80 -9.38
N ALA A 445 -17.65 -6.44 -9.94
CA ALA A 445 -17.92 -7.86 -9.69
C ALA A 445 -16.73 -8.76 -10.07
N HIS A 446 -15.97 -8.38 -11.10
CA HIS A 446 -14.76 -9.09 -11.52
C HIS A 446 -13.69 -9.08 -10.42
N ASN A 447 -13.47 -7.93 -9.78
CA ASN A 447 -12.50 -7.85 -8.68
C ASN A 447 -12.94 -8.68 -7.46
N TRP A 448 -14.24 -8.73 -7.18
CA TRP A 448 -14.78 -9.60 -6.14
C TRP A 448 -14.56 -11.08 -6.45
N MET A 449 -14.66 -11.50 -7.70
CA MET A 449 -14.32 -12.87 -8.11
C MET A 449 -12.84 -13.18 -7.88
N LEU A 450 -11.95 -12.26 -8.25
CA LEU A 450 -10.51 -12.40 -8.03
C LEU A 450 -10.17 -12.45 -6.52
N MET A 451 -10.77 -11.56 -5.73
CA MET A 451 -10.61 -11.54 -4.27
C MET A 451 -11.15 -12.82 -3.61
N ALA A 452 -12.27 -13.35 -4.10
CA ALA A 452 -12.81 -14.62 -3.65
C ALA A 452 -11.85 -15.78 -3.99
N GLY A 453 -11.28 -15.79 -5.19
CA GLY A 453 -10.25 -16.76 -5.58
C GLY A 453 -9.02 -16.70 -4.66
N TRP A 454 -8.50 -15.50 -4.41
CA TRP A 454 -7.41 -15.29 -3.46
C TRP A 454 -7.75 -15.77 -2.05
N THR A 455 -8.96 -15.48 -1.58
CA THR A 455 -9.45 -15.93 -0.27
C THR A 455 -9.54 -17.45 -0.19
N VAL A 456 -10.04 -18.11 -1.23
CA VAL A 456 -10.13 -19.58 -1.29
C VAL A 456 -8.74 -20.21 -1.22
N ILE A 457 -7.74 -19.66 -1.92
CA ILE A 457 -6.35 -20.12 -1.83
C ILE A 457 -5.84 -20.01 -0.39
N GLY A 458 -6.03 -18.86 0.25
CA GLY A 458 -5.61 -18.64 1.64
C GLY A 458 -6.28 -19.61 2.61
N LEU A 459 -7.59 -19.84 2.46
CA LEU A 459 -8.33 -20.79 3.30
C LEU A 459 -7.89 -22.23 3.05
N ALA A 460 -7.61 -22.61 1.80
CA ALA A 460 -7.09 -23.94 1.47
C ALA A 460 -5.74 -24.20 2.13
N ILE A 461 -4.84 -23.20 2.13
CA ILE A 461 -3.55 -23.29 2.84
C ILE A 461 -3.76 -23.42 4.35
N TYR A 462 -4.68 -22.64 4.93
CA TYR A 462 -4.97 -22.73 6.36
C TYR A 462 -5.54 -24.09 6.76
N PHE A 463 -6.59 -24.56 6.11
CA PHE A 463 -7.20 -25.85 6.46
C PHE A 463 -6.31 -27.05 6.09
N GLY A 464 -5.51 -26.92 5.04
CA GLY A 464 -4.54 -27.95 4.62
C GLY A 464 -3.32 -28.07 5.53
N TYR A 465 -2.76 -26.92 5.98
CA TYR A 465 -1.52 -26.88 6.75
C TYR A 465 -1.67 -26.15 8.10
N GLY A 466 -2.09 -24.88 8.08
CA GLY A 466 -2.04 -23.99 9.25
C GLY A 466 -2.84 -24.50 10.46
N TYR A 467 -4.05 -25.02 10.23
CA TYR A 467 -4.94 -25.56 11.25
C TYR A 467 -4.31 -26.71 12.04
N ARG A 468 -3.44 -27.52 11.40
CA ARG A 468 -2.79 -28.68 12.04
C ARG A 468 -1.49 -28.31 12.76
N HIS A 469 -0.83 -27.22 12.37
CA HIS A 469 0.51 -26.85 12.82
C HIS A 469 0.55 -25.59 13.71
N SER A 470 -0.61 -24.99 14.03
CA SER A 470 -0.71 -23.85 14.94
C SER A 470 -0.03 -24.15 16.29
N ARG A 471 0.96 -23.32 16.64
CA ARG A 471 1.73 -23.44 17.89
C ARG A 471 0.93 -23.03 19.11
N LEU A 472 -0.15 -22.29 18.94
CA LEU A 472 -1.08 -21.95 20.02
C LEU A 472 -1.72 -23.20 20.65
N ARG A 473 -1.78 -24.31 19.89
CA ARG A 473 -2.23 -25.63 20.40
C ARG A 473 -1.23 -26.29 21.34
N GLY A 474 0.07 -26.07 21.14
CA GLY A 474 1.12 -26.74 21.91
C GLY A 474 1.35 -26.12 23.29
N SER A 475 0.94 -24.87 23.50
CA SER A 475 1.11 -24.15 24.77
C SER A 475 -0.11 -24.22 25.71
N GLN A 476 -1.22 -24.82 25.28
CA GLN A 476 -2.42 -25.07 26.10
C GLN A 476 -2.62 -26.57 26.42
N GLY A 477 -1.65 -27.41 26.08
CA GLY A 477 -1.66 -28.86 26.31
C GLY A 477 -0.83 -29.26 27.51
#